data_AF-A0AAV2ZI16-F1
#
_entry.id   AF-A0AAV2ZI16-F1
#
_cell.length_a   1.000
_cell.length_b   1.000
_cell.length_c   1.000
_cell.angle_alpha   90.00
_cell.angle_beta   90.00
_cell.angle_gamma   90.00
#
_symmetry.space_group_name_H-M   'P 1'
#
loop_
_entity.id
_entity.type
_entity.pdbx_description
1 polymer ?
#
loop_
_entity_poly.entity_id
_entity_poly.type
_entity_poly.pdbx_seq_one_letter_code
_entity_poly.pdbx_strand_id
1 'polypeptide(L)'
;MKREPTSKRTQRATQASTDIPRVPTSKDGNIEHKPFDGTEVYKGLGSGFQQWANSFAEEITVGEERSGHAWTEKFKVSKFGQLMRGKADAYFTAERDAWWSAEPTLRKVIHEMKIAFTVTLTTAQTVELFRAKKPDSQSWHEHMLYLMAAKNAMGASRALVLENIVEYASPSMRNLLVNRHNQRQRHPCPS
;
A
#
# COMPACT_ATOMS: atom_id res chain seq x y z
N MET A 1 15.35 -48.02 -43.89
CA MET A 1 14.12 -48.16 -43.06
C MET A 1 14.53 -48.47 -41.63
N LYS A 2 13.78 -47.92 -40.65
CA LYS A 2 13.95 -47.89 -39.16
C LYS A 2 14.77 -46.68 -38.68
N ARG A 3 14.17 -45.53 -38.34
CA ARG A 3 13.27 -45.09 -37.21
C ARG A 3 14.00 -44.88 -35.86
N GLU A 4 13.89 -43.62 -35.44
CA GLU A 4 14.40 -42.81 -34.30
C GLU A 4 14.12 -43.35 -32.87
N PRO A 5 14.64 -42.77 -31.75
CA PRO A 5 14.49 -41.33 -31.41
C PRO A 5 15.69 -40.61 -30.79
N THR A 6 15.93 -39.39 -31.26
CA THR A 6 16.84 -38.43 -30.62
C THR A 6 16.07 -37.62 -29.59
N SER A 7 16.52 -37.70 -28.34
CA SER A 7 16.03 -36.99 -27.17
C SER A 7 15.95 -35.47 -27.41
N LYS A 8 14.73 -34.93 -27.53
CA LYS A 8 14.47 -33.49 -27.49
C LYS A 8 14.33 -33.03 -26.05
N ARG A 9 15.45 -32.76 -25.39
CA ARG A 9 15.52 -31.97 -24.15
C ARG A 9 16.52 -30.84 -24.37
N THR A 10 16.05 -29.70 -24.88
CA THR A 10 16.76 -28.42 -25.06
C THR A 10 15.73 -27.53 -25.80
N GLN A 11 15.32 -26.34 -25.43
CA GLN A 11 15.61 -25.40 -24.35
C GLN A 11 14.35 -24.53 -24.25
N ARG A 12 13.78 -24.36 -23.06
CA ARG A 12 12.83 -23.28 -22.80
C ARG A 12 13.69 -22.03 -22.60
N ALA A 13 14.05 -21.38 -23.71
CA ALA A 13 14.68 -20.08 -23.66
C ALA A 13 13.64 -19.12 -23.06
N THR A 14 13.89 -18.67 -21.83
CA THR A 14 13.31 -17.46 -21.27
C THR A 14 13.74 -16.33 -22.20
N GLN A 15 12.89 -16.01 -23.18
CA GLN A 15 13.00 -14.79 -23.96
C GLN A 15 12.81 -13.65 -22.96
N ALA A 16 13.92 -13.03 -22.56
CA ALA A 16 13.87 -11.68 -22.04
C ALA A 16 13.29 -10.81 -23.16
N SER A 17 12.06 -10.37 -22.97
CA SER A 17 11.35 -9.51 -23.91
C SER A 17 12.14 -8.22 -24.09
N THR A 18 12.75 -8.05 -25.26
CA THR A 18 13.23 -6.76 -25.78
C THR A 18 12.02 -5.89 -26.10
N ASP A 19 11.29 -5.45 -25.07
CA ASP A 19 10.07 -4.66 -25.26
C ASP A 19 10.39 -3.19 -25.03
N ILE A 20 10.38 -2.41 -26.10
CA ILE A 20 10.59 -0.96 -26.05
C ILE A 20 9.37 -0.35 -25.34
N PRO A 21 9.54 0.41 -24.24
CA PRO A 21 8.42 1.06 -23.58
C PRO A 21 7.66 1.99 -24.52
N ARG A 22 6.32 1.93 -24.51
CA ARG A 22 5.43 2.70 -25.40
C ARG A 22 4.36 3.45 -24.63
N VAL A 23 3.76 4.44 -25.27
CA VAL A 23 2.56 5.09 -24.74
C VAL A 23 1.37 4.20 -25.11
N PRO A 24 0.56 3.74 -24.14
CA PRO A 24 -0.61 2.90 -24.43
C PRO A 24 -1.69 3.68 -25.17
N THR A 25 -2.63 2.95 -25.79
CA THR A 25 -3.83 3.58 -26.37
C THR A 25 -4.71 4.18 -25.28
N SER A 26 -5.65 5.06 -25.65
CA SER A 26 -6.54 5.69 -24.66
C SER A 26 -7.39 4.68 -23.86
N LYS A 27 -7.66 3.49 -24.42
CA LYS A 27 -8.41 2.44 -23.73
C LYS A 27 -7.53 1.69 -22.74
N ASP A 28 -6.33 1.32 -23.16
CA ASP A 28 -5.42 0.51 -22.34
C ASP A 28 -4.73 1.34 -21.26
N GLY A 29 -4.51 2.64 -21.53
CA GLY A 29 -3.91 3.61 -20.61
C GLY A 29 -4.84 4.20 -19.56
N ASN A 30 -6.09 3.71 -19.44
CA ASN A 30 -7.00 4.19 -18.41
C ASN A 30 -6.70 3.49 -17.07
N ILE A 31 -6.48 4.29 -16.04
CA ILE A 31 -6.27 3.81 -14.66
C ILE A 31 -7.38 4.42 -13.81
N GLU A 32 -8.28 3.56 -13.33
CA GLU A 32 -9.36 3.95 -12.43
C GLU A 32 -8.91 3.77 -10.98
N HIS A 33 -8.04 4.67 -10.53
CA HIS A 33 -7.57 4.69 -9.15
C HIS A 33 -8.28 5.78 -8.34
N LYS A 34 -8.33 5.61 -7.01
CA LYS A 34 -8.83 6.66 -6.12
C LYS A 34 -7.85 7.85 -6.12
N PRO A 35 -8.34 9.11 -6.12
CA PRO A 35 -7.47 10.25 -5.93
C PRO A 35 -6.78 10.22 -4.55
N PHE A 36 -5.61 10.84 -4.47
CA PHE A 36 -4.87 11.01 -3.22
C PHE A 36 -4.68 12.50 -2.93
N ASP A 37 -5.15 12.95 -1.77
CA ASP A 37 -5.10 14.36 -1.36
C ASP A 37 -4.09 14.66 -0.24
N GLY A 38 -3.47 13.61 0.33
CA GLY A 38 -2.55 13.71 1.46
C GLY A 38 -3.22 13.91 2.81
N THR A 39 -4.55 13.76 2.91
CA THR A 39 -5.27 13.86 4.18
C THR A 39 -5.07 12.60 5.03
N GLU A 40 -4.92 12.81 6.34
CA GLU A 40 -4.85 11.71 7.29
C GLU A 40 -6.25 11.21 7.61
N VAL A 41 -6.55 9.97 7.26
CA VAL A 41 -7.78 9.28 7.70
C VAL A 41 -7.75 9.09 9.22
N TYR A 42 -6.57 8.76 9.76
CA TYR A 42 -6.32 8.63 11.19
C TYR A 42 -5.21 9.59 11.59
N LYS A 43 -5.58 10.60 12.36
CA LYS A 43 -4.66 11.65 12.80
C LYS A 43 -3.39 11.07 13.43
N GLY A 44 -2.22 11.50 12.96
CA GLY A 44 -0.91 11.10 13.47
C GLY A 44 -0.38 9.76 12.95
N LEU A 45 -1.12 9.07 12.08
CA LEU A 45 -0.69 7.79 11.48
C LEU A 45 -0.29 7.93 10.01
N GLY A 46 -0.22 9.17 9.50
CA GLY A 46 0.03 9.46 8.10
C GLY A 46 -1.20 9.26 7.22
N SER A 47 -1.04 9.62 5.96
CA SER A 47 -2.12 9.68 4.96
C SER A 47 -2.39 8.34 4.26
N GLY A 48 -1.68 7.27 4.62
CA GLY A 48 -1.82 5.96 3.98
C GLY A 48 -1.18 5.87 2.58
N PHE A 49 -0.31 6.81 2.21
CA PHE A 49 0.30 6.89 0.88
C PHE A 49 0.94 5.58 0.41
N GLN A 50 1.61 4.84 1.29
CA GLN A 50 2.25 3.56 0.90
C GLN A 50 1.23 2.53 0.38
N GLN A 51 0.08 2.40 1.03
CA GLN A 51 -0.95 1.44 0.60
C GLN A 51 -1.56 1.89 -0.73
N TRP A 52 -1.85 3.19 -0.84
CA TRP A 52 -2.34 3.80 -2.07
C TRP A 52 -1.35 3.59 -3.24
N ALA A 53 -0.07 3.88 -3.04
CA ALA A 53 0.97 3.77 -4.07
C ALA A 53 1.21 2.32 -4.52
N ASN A 54 1.10 1.35 -3.59
CA ASN A 54 1.18 -0.07 -3.94
C ASN A 54 0.02 -0.48 -4.85
N SER A 55 -1.22 -0.11 -4.51
CA SER A 55 -2.38 -0.40 -5.35
C SER A 55 -2.31 0.31 -6.71
N PHE A 56 -1.79 1.53 -6.77
CA PHE A 56 -1.53 2.21 -8.05
C PHE A 56 -0.49 1.46 -8.90
N ALA A 57 0.59 0.96 -8.31
CA ALA A 57 1.60 0.18 -9.02
C ALA A 57 1.06 -1.15 -9.56
N GLU A 58 0.14 -1.80 -8.82
CA GLU A 58 -0.60 -2.97 -9.30
C GLU A 58 -1.47 -2.63 -10.51
N GLU A 59 -2.16 -1.49 -10.49
CA GLU A 59 -2.98 -1.04 -11.63
C GLU A 59 -2.15 -0.72 -12.88
N ILE A 60 -0.96 -0.14 -12.71
CA ILE A 60 0.01 0.05 -13.81
C ILE A 60 0.41 -1.31 -14.39
N THR A 61 0.73 -2.29 -13.53
CA THR A 61 1.12 -3.64 -13.94
C THR A 61 0.01 -4.29 -14.78
N VAL A 62 -1.23 -4.26 -14.29
CA VAL A 62 -2.39 -4.77 -15.01
C VAL A 62 -2.62 -4.03 -16.33
N GLY A 63 -2.40 -2.72 -16.36
CA GLY A 63 -2.49 -1.90 -17.57
C GLY A 63 -1.44 -2.27 -18.62
N GLU A 64 -0.19 -2.47 -18.21
CA GLU A 64 0.91 -2.92 -19.06
C GLU A 64 0.65 -4.33 -19.62
N GLU A 65 0.14 -5.25 -18.79
CA GLU A 65 -0.27 -6.60 -19.21
C GLU A 65 -1.39 -6.55 -20.26
N ARG A 66 -2.41 -5.70 -20.06
CA ARG A 66 -3.50 -5.51 -21.03
C ARG A 66 -3.01 -4.90 -22.35
N SER A 67 -2.05 -3.98 -22.27
CA SER A 67 -1.43 -3.35 -23.45
C SER A 67 -0.48 -4.29 -24.19
N GLY A 68 -0.02 -5.35 -23.52
CA GLY A 68 0.97 -6.28 -24.04
C GLY A 68 2.38 -5.70 -24.14
N HIS A 69 2.65 -4.58 -23.46
CA HIS A 69 3.97 -3.93 -23.46
C HIS A 69 4.14 -3.01 -22.24
N ALA A 70 5.40 -2.76 -21.87
CA ALA A 70 5.73 -1.76 -20.86
C ALA A 70 5.31 -0.35 -21.28
N TRP A 71 4.85 0.46 -20.34
CA TRP A 71 4.50 1.86 -20.54
C TRP A 71 5.72 2.75 -20.33
N THR A 72 5.79 3.87 -21.05
CA THR A 72 6.83 4.87 -20.79
C THR A 72 6.71 5.45 -19.37
N GLU A 73 7.85 5.67 -18.70
CA GLU A 73 7.88 6.28 -17.35
C GLU A 73 7.18 7.64 -17.33
N LYS A 74 7.29 8.43 -18.40
CA LYS A 74 6.62 9.74 -18.52
C LYS A 74 5.10 9.60 -18.49
N PHE A 75 4.56 8.58 -19.16
CA PHE A 75 3.13 8.30 -19.12
C PHE A 75 2.68 7.87 -17.72
N LYS A 76 3.44 6.97 -17.08
CA LYS A 76 3.17 6.52 -15.70
C LYS A 76 3.13 7.69 -14.71
N VAL A 77 4.13 8.58 -14.76
CA VAL A 77 4.19 9.79 -13.91
C VAL A 77 3.07 10.78 -14.24
N SER A 78 2.68 10.90 -15.51
CA SER A 78 1.51 11.72 -15.88
C SER A 78 0.22 11.18 -15.25
N LYS A 79 0.00 9.86 -15.29
CA LYS A 79 -1.15 9.23 -14.65
C LYS A 79 -1.13 9.36 -13.14
N PHE A 80 0.04 9.19 -12.52
CA PHE A 80 0.24 9.44 -11.10
C PHE A 80 -0.17 10.89 -10.73
N GLY A 81 0.32 11.88 -11.48
CA GLY A 81 -0.03 13.29 -11.26
C GLY A 81 -1.51 13.60 -11.43
N GLN A 82 -2.19 12.97 -12.40
CA GLN A 82 -3.64 13.13 -12.61
C GLN A 82 -4.50 12.65 -11.43
N LEU A 83 -3.94 11.83 -10.54
CA LEU A 83 -4.62 11.31 -9.35
C LEU A 83 -4.32 12.13 -8.08
N MET A 84 -3.34 13.04 -8.13
CA MET A 84 -3.03 13.90 -7.00
C MET A 84 -4.09 15.00 -6.83
N ARG A 85 -4.45 15.31 -5.59
CA ARG A 85 -5.38 16.40 -5.24
C ARG A 85 -4.84 17.22 -4.08
N GLY A 86 -5.38 18.42 -3.88
CA GLY A 86 -5.14 19.23 -2.69
C GLY A 86 -3.64 19.44 -2.39
N LYS A 87 -3.22 19.09 -1.17
CA LYS A 87 -1.83 19.29 -0.72
C LYS A 87 -0.86 18.36 -1.43
N ALA A 88 -1.29 17.14 -1.76
CA ALA A 88 -0.47 16.19 -2.52
C ALA A 88 -0.16 16.71 -3.92
N ASP A 89 -1.15 17.31 -4.59
CA ASP A 89 -0.94 17.90 -5.92
C ASP A 89 -0.02 19.11 -5.89
N ALA A 90 -0.23 20.03 -4.92
CA ALA A 90 0.64 21.19 -4.74
C ALA A 90 2.10 20.79 -4.50
N TYR A 91 2.34 19.80 -3.63
CA TYR A 91 3.68 19.29 -3.34
C TYR A 91 4.29 18.56 -4.54
N PHE A 92 3.53 17.67 -5.18
CA PHE A 92 3.98 16.95 -6.38
C PHE A 92 4.38 17.92 -7.49
N THR A 93 3.54 18.91 -7.79
CA THR A 93 3.78 19.86 -8.88
C THR A 93 5.01 20.73 -8.64
N ALA A 94 5.27 21.13 -7.38
CA ALA A 94 6.45 21.92 -7.02
C ALA A 94 7.76 21.15 -7.21
N GLU A 95 7.77 19.85 -6.87
CA GLU A 95 9.01 19.07 -6.78
C GLU A 95 9.25 18.14 -7.98
N ARG A 96 8.22 17.81 -8.77
CA ARG A 96 8.27 16.81 -9.85
C ARG A 96 9.45 17.01 -10.80
N ASP A 97 9.70 18.25 -11.23
CA ASP A 97 10.72 18.53 -12.25
C ASP A 97 12.15 18.31 -11.71
N ALA A 98 12.37 18.57 -10.42
CA ALA A 98 13.63 18.27 -9.74
C ALA A 98 13.83 16.76 -9.61
N TRP A 99 12.81 16.01 -9.18
CA TRP A 99 12.88 14.55 -9.07
C TRP A 99 13.09 13.88 -10.43
N TRP A 100 12.39 14.37 -11.46
CA TRP A 100 12.51 13.86 -12.83
C TRP A 100 13.90 14.07 -13.41
N SER A 101 14.52 15.22 -13.12
CA SER A 101 15.89 15.52 -13.55
C SER A 101 16.92 14.62 -12.84
N ALA A 102 16.66 14.24 -11.59
CA ALA A 102 17.54 13.36 -10.83
C ALA A 102 17.41 11.88 -11.26
N GLU A 103 16.19 11.38 -11.37
CA GLU A 103 15.90 10.04 -11.88
C GLU A 103 14.50 10.03 -12.53
N PRO A 104 14.40 9.93 -13.88
CA PRO A 104 13.15 10.05 -14.62
C PRO A 104 12.31 8.76 -14.57
N THR A 105 12.00 8.30 -13.36
CA THR A 105 11.22 7.07 -13.11
C THR A 105 10.04 7.35 -12.19
N LEU A 106 8.94 6.62 -12.39
CA LEU A 106 7.81 6.59 -11.46
C LEU A 106 8.27 6.14 -10.07
N ARG A 107 9.21 5.18 -10.01
CA ARG A 107 9.76 4.68 -8.74
C ARG A 107 10.36 5.80 -7.89
N LYS A 108 11.13 6.71 -8.50
CA LYS A 108 11.68 7.87 -7.82
C LYS A 108 10.57 8.78 -7.29
N VAL A 109 9.60 9.13 -8.12
CA VAL A 109 8.45 9.96 -7.74
C VAL A 109 7.68 9.36 -6.56
N ILE A 110 7.37 8.06 -6.62
CA ILE A 110 6.68 7.34 -5.53
C ILE A 110 7.53 7.37 -4.26
N HIS A 111 8.85 7.20 -4.36
CA HIS A 111 9.74 7.23 -3.21
C HIS A 111 9.74 8.59 -2.51
N GLU A 112 9.85 9.69 -3.26
CA GLU A 112 9.86 11.04 -2.69
C GLU A 112 8.50 11.41 -2.08
N MET A 113 7.41 11.08 -2.76
CA MET A 113 6.07 11.23 -2.20
C MET A 113 5.89 10.40 -0.94
N LYS A 114 6.44 9.18 -0.89
CA LYS A 114 6.40 8.36 0.31
C LYS A 114 7.13 9.03 1.47
N ILE A 115 8.30 9.62 1.25
CA ILE A 115 9.03 10.35 2.30
C ILE A 115 8.17 11.50 2.84
N ALA A 116 7.53 12.27 1.96
CA ALA A 116 6.74 13.44 2.35
C ALA A 116 5.42 13.09 3.08
N PHE A 117 4.80 11.96 2.73
CA PHE A 117 3.45 11.61 3.18
C PHE A 117 3.39 10.44 4.17
N THR A 118 4.53 9.90 4.58
CA THR A 118 4.64 8.86 5.61
C THR A 118 5.09 9.46 6.94
N VAL A 119 4.45 9.04 8.03
CA VAL A 119 4.91 9.34 9.39
C VAL A 119 5.76 8.18 9.89
N THR A 120 7.00 8.44 10.28
CA THR A 120 7.85 7.46 10.97
C THR A 120 7.64 7.61 12.47
N LEU A 121 6.90 6.68 13.08
CA LEU A 121 6.70 6.63 14.52
C LEU A 121 7.83 5.85 15.20
N THR A 122 8.35 6.38 16.31
CA THR A 122 9.28 5.63 17.17
C THR A 122 8.52 4.59 18.01
N THR A 123 9.23 3.59 18.55
CA THR A 123 8.66 2.61 19.48
C THR A 123 8.02 3.27 20.70
N ALA A 124 8.62 4.36 21.21
CA ALA A 124 8.07 5.10 22.35
C ALA A 124 6.72 5.76 21.99
N GLN A 125 6.66 6.49 20.88
CA GLN A 125 5.42 7.12 20.39
C GLN A 125 4.34 6.09 20.06
N THR A 126 4.76 4.94 19.54
CA THR A 126 3.88 3.79 19.30
C THR A 126 3.23 3.29 20.59
N VAL A 127 4.03 3.11 21.65
CA VAL A 127 3.52 2.67 22.96
C VAL A 127 2.59 3.71 23.56
N GLU A 128 2.91 4.99 23.45
CA GLU A 128 2.03 6.08 23.90
C GLU A 128 0.69 6.06 23.17
N LEU A 129 0.70 5.85 21.85
CA LEU A 129 -0.50 5.72 21.03
C LEU A 129 -1.42 4.58 21.47
N PHE A 130 -0.85 3.44 21.85
CA PHE A 130 -1.63 2.30 22.36
C PHE A 130 -2.13 2.48 23.80
N ARG A 131 -1.43 3.28 24.61
CA ARG A 131 -1.83 3.60 25.99
C ARG A 131 -2.83 4.76 26.07
N ALA A 132 -2.97 5.53 25.00
CA ALA A 132 -3.87 6.66 24.96
C ALA A 132 -5.32 6.21 25.22
N LYS A 133 -6.00 6.91 26.13
CA LYS A 133 -7.44 6.69 26.35
C LYS A 133 -8.20 7.03 25.07
N LYS A 134 -9.26 6.26 24.78
CA LYS A 134 -10.20 6.59 23.72
C LYS A 134 -10.74 8.02 23.93
N PRO A 135 -10.71 8.91 22.92
CA PRO A 135 -11.38 10.19 22.99
C PRO A 135 -12.88 10.04 23.28
N ASP A 136 -13.46 10.90 24.11
CA ASP A 136 -14.90 10.83 24.44
C ASP A 136 -15.80 11.02 23.20
N SER A 137 -15.31 11.77 22.21
CA SER A 137 -16.00 12.03 20.93
C SER A 137 -15.98 10.85 19.93
N GLN A 138 -15.17 9.81 20.15
CA GLN A 138 -15.07 8.65 19.26
C GLN A 138 -15.82 7.44 19.81
N SER A 139 -16.41 6.66 18.92
CA SER A 139 -16.93 5.33 19.25
C SER A 139 -15.78 4.33 19.53
N TRP A 140 -16.07 3.26 20.27
CA TRP A 140 -15.10 2.19 20.48
C TRP A 140 -14.70 1.49 19.19
N HIS A 141 -15.59 1.44 18.20
CA HIS A 141 -15.28 0.85 16.89
C HIS A 141 -14.24 1.68 16.13
N GLU A 142 -14.42 2.99 16.05
CA GLU A 142 -13.46 3.91 15.41
C GLU A 142 -12.09 3.85 16.09
N HIS A 143 -12.07 3.81 17.42
CA HIS A 143 -10.84 3.66 18.18
C HIS A 143 -10.14 2.31 17.92
N MET A 144 -10.92 1.23 17.77
CA MET A 144 -10.37 -0.07 17.40
C MET A 144 -9.75 -0.04 15.99
N LEU A 145 -10.40 0.62 15.02
CA LEU A 145 -9.86 0.79 13.68
C LEU A 145 -8.58 1.64 13.68
N TYR A 146 -8.54 2.69 14.51
CA TYR A 146 -7.34 3.50 14.74
C TYR A 146 -6.16 2.66 15.24
N LEU A 147 -6.35 1.85 16.28
CA LEU A 147 -5.29 1.00 16.83
C LEU A 147 -4.82 -0.07 15.83
N MET A 148 -5.72 -0.60 15.01
CA MET A 148 -5.35 -1.53 13.92
C MET A 148 -4.54 -0.83 12.82
N ALA A 149 -4.93 0.39 12.43
CA ALA A 149 -4.18 1.19 11.48
C ALA A 149 -2.78 1.52 12.02
N ALA A 150 -2.68 1.92 13.29
CA ALA A 150 -1.41 2.19 13.96
C ALA A 150 -0.51 0.96 13.88
N LYS A 151 -1.00 -0.20 14.35
CA LYS A 151 -0.25 -1.48 14.28
C LYS A 151 0.32 -1.73 12.89
N ASN A 152 -0.51 -1.61 11.85
CA ASN A 152 -0.09 -1.90 10.48
C ASN A 152 0.95 -0.88 9.99
N ALA A 153 0.81 0.40 10.32
CA ALA A 153 1.80 1.44 9.99
C ALA A 153 3.17 1.17 10.64
N MET A 154 3.19 0.55 11.82
CA MET A 154 4.40 0.36 12.61
C MET A 154 5.08 -1.01 12.39
N GLY A 155 4.50 -1.88 11.54
CA GLY A 155 4.98 -3.25 11.36
C GLY A 155 4.96 -4.07 12.66
N ALA A 156 4.24 -3.61 13.68
CA ALA A 156 4.27 -4.16 15.02
C ALA A 156 3.54 -5.51 15.09
N SER A 157 4.04 -6.40 15.95
CA SER A 157 3.41 -7.70 16.21
C SER A 157 1.95 -7.54 16.61
N ARG A 158 1.08 -8.41 16.08
CA ARG A 158 -0.34 -8.49 16.45
C ARG A 158 -0.54 -8.75 17.96
N ALA A 159 0.48 -9.27 18.64
CA ALA A 159 0.49 -9.52 20.08
C ALA A 159 0.48 -8.22 20.91
N LEU A 160 1.23 -7.18 20.52
CA LEU A 160 1.29 -5.90 21.24
C LEU A 160 -0.04 -5.15 21.24
N VAL A 161 -0.85 -5.34 20.19
CA VAL A 161 -2.21 -4.79 20.10
C VAL A 161 -3.14 -5.51 21.07
N LEU A 162 -3.02 -6.83 21.17
CA LEU A 162 -3.86 -7.61 22.08
C LEU A 162 -3.50 -7.35 23.55
N GLU A 163 -2.21 -7.24 23.88
CA GLU A 163 -1.76 -6.89 25.23
C GLU A 163 -2.24 -5.49 25.65
N ASN A 164 -2.06 -4.47 24.81
CA ASN A 164 -2.52 -3.11 25.13
C ASN A 164 -4.05 -3.00 25.17
N ILE A 165 -4.77 -3.65 24.24
CA ILE A 165 -6.23 -3.64 24.30
C ILE A 165 -6.71 -4.41 25.55
N VAL A 166 -6.10 -5.52 25.95
CA VAL A 166 -6.49 -6.26 27.18
C VAL A 166 -6.17 -5.48 28.46
N GLU A 167 -5.06 -4.74 28.47
CA GLU A 167 -4.58 -3.95 29.61
C GLU A 167 -5.36 -2.64 29.80
N TYR A 168 -5.72 -1.95 28.70
CA TYR A 168 -6.36 -0.63 28.74
C TYR A 168 -7.82 -0.60 28.27
N ALA A 169 -8.41 -1.74 27.87
CA ALA A 169 -9.84 -1.82 27.62
C ALA A 169 -10.65 -1.56 28.89
N SER A 170 -11.74 -0.81 28.74
CA SER A 170 -12.77 -0.77 29.78
C SER A 170 -13.26 -2.20 30.11
N PRO A 171 -13.69 -2.48 31.35
CA PRO A 171 -14.12 -3.82 31.77
C PRO A 171 -15.12 -4.49 30.81
N SER A 172 -15.99 -3.70 30.19
CA SER A 172 -16.99 -4.15 29.22
C SER A 172 -16.40 -4.64 27.89
N MET A 173 -15.30 -4.01 27.42
CA MET A 173 -14.60 -4.43 26.20
C MET A 173 -13.71 -5.63 26.42
N ARG A 174 -13.07 -5.76 27.59
CA ARG A 174 -12.26 -6.94 27.94
C ARG A 174 -13.08 -8.23 27.73
N ASN A 175 -14.34 -8.24 28.15
CA ASN A 175 -15.24 -9.37 27.95
C ASN A 175 -15.55 -9.65 26.47
N LEU A 176 -15.78 -8.60 25.67
CA LEU A 176 -16.11 -8.73 24.24
C LEU A 176 -14.92 -9.26 23.42
N LEU A 177 -13.71 -8.83 23.78
CA LEU A 177 -12.47 -9.23 23.13
C LEU A 177 -12.03 -10.65 23.51
N VAL A 178 -12.17 -11.01 24.80
CA VAL A 178 -11.97 -12.40 25.27
C VAL A 178 -12.95 -13.33 24.56
N ASN A 179 -14.22 -12.96 24.43
CA ASN A 179 -15.20 -13.78 23.70
C ASN A 179 -14.84 -13.95 22.22
N ARG A 180 -14.43 -12.88 21.54
CA ARG A 180 -14.05 -12.95 20.12
C ARG A 180 -12.75 -13.74 19.91
N HIS A 181 -11.80 -13.67 20.84
CA HIS A 181 -10.60 -14.51 20.83
C HIS A 181 -10.97 -16.00 20.99
N ASN A 182 -11.85 -16.31 21.94
CA ASN A 182 -12.30 -17.69 22.20
C ASN A 182 -13.10 -18.26 21.02
N GLN A 183 -13.92 -17.45 20.34
CA GLN A 183 -14.63 -17.87 19.14
C GLN A 183 -13.69 -18.23 17.98
N ARG A 184 -12.60 -17.47 17.78
CA ARG A 184 -11.58 -17.78 16.77
C ARG A 184 -10.76 -19.03 17.08
N GLN A 185 -10.54 -19.32 18.36
CA GLN A 185 -9.88 -20.57 18.80
C GLN A 185 -10.80 -21.79 18.62
N ARG A 186 -12.12 -21.62 18.76
CA ARG A 186 -13.11 -22.70 18.62
C ARG A 186 -13.47 -23.05 17.18
N HIS A 187 -13.29 -22.12 16.23
CA HIS A 187 -13.52 -22.34 14.81
C HIS A 187 -12.30 -21.90 14.00
N PRO A 188 -11.25 -22.74 13.91
CA PRO A 188 -10.21 -22.51 12.91
C PRO A 188 -10.87 -22.64 11.53
N CYS A 189 -10.72 -21.63 10.67
CA CYS A 189 -11.12 -21.78 9.27
C CYS A 189 -10.35 -22.97 8.66
N PRO A 190 -11.02 -23.86 7.92
CA PRO A 190 -10.33 -24.92 7.20
C PRO A 190 -9.53 -24.30 6.05
N SER A 191 -8.28 -24.75 5.91
CA SER A 191 -7.34 -24.37 4.85
C SER A 191 -7.82 -24.75 3.46
#